data_AF-A0A535LRW1-F1
#
_entry.id   AF-A0A535LRW1-F1
#
_cell.length_a   1.000
_cell.length_b   1.000
_cell.length_c   1.000
_cell.angle_alpha   90.00
_cell.angle_beta   90.00
_cell.angle_gamma   90.00
#
_symmetry.space_group_name_H-M   'P 1'
#
loop_
_entity.id
_entity.type
_entity.pdbx_description
1 polymer ?
#
loop_
_entity_poly.entity_id
_entity_poly.type
_entity_poly.pdbx_seq_one_letter_code
_entity_poly.pdbx_strand_id
1 'polypeptide(L)'
;MRISRSLWTLSAALMSVALLFAGGGVASASTSWTIAPVVGGLNSPRGVAFDGQGSMYVAEAGQFFPIDVGPFGVSRTGKVDKFTFGGGAANSVWSTAFDSLYDSAHGAPEVLGPAGVSASGNGCMKDSQGQRNGCQVLVIISESRDGVNATTPGLTFSQIGHLYRLDGASGTPTDKSDVGDQQYAWSAQHASLWQEFPDSNPYDVLVTKDPTTDTIRTFVIDAGANTVSEVLPNGTNHIIAFIPNDP
;
A
#
# COMPACT_ATOMS: atom_id res chain seq x y z
N MET A 1 73.75 -48.22 32.89
CA MET A 1 73.70 -47.02 32.03
C MET A 1 72.98 -45.92 32.82
N ARG A 2 73.75 -45.08 33.52
CA ARG A 2 74.02 -43.65 33.26
C ARG A 2 73.27 -42.72 34.23
N ILE A 3 74.04 -42.29 35.23
CA ILE A 3 74.17 -40.93 35.82
C ILE A 3 73.03 -40.40 36.72
N SER A 4 73.41 -40.21 37.98
CA SER A 4 72.80 -39.42 39.05
C SER A 4 73.10 -37.91 38.95
N ARG A 5 72.35 -37.11 39.74
CA ARG A 5 72.53 -35.69 40.17
C ARG A 5 71.73 -34.67 39.33
N SER A 6 71.12 -33.61 39.86
CA SER A 6 71.23 -32.93 41.17
C SER A 6 69.94 -32.20 41.55
N LEU A 7 69.85 -31.82 42.83
CA LEU A 7 69.02 -30.72 43.32
C LEU A 7 69.32 -29.42 42.54
N TRP A 8 68.34 -28.53 42.41
CA TRP A 8 68.31 -27.13 42.90
C TRP A 8 67.05 -26.40 42.37
N THR A 9 66.45 -25.62 43.26
CA THR A 9 65.34 -24.66 43.10
C THR A 9 65.59 -23.57 42.05
N LEU A 10 64.53 -22.81 41.70
CA LEU A 10 64.42 -21.55 40.91
C LEU A 10 63.72 -21.80 39.56
N SER A 11 62.68 -21.10 39.12
CA SER A 11 62.05 -19.84 39.55
C SER A 11 60.62 -19.82 39.01
N ALA A 12 59.74 -19.12 39.70
CA ALA A 12 58.43 -18.74 39.17
C ALA A 12 58.61 -17.92 37.89
N ALA A 13 58.21 -18.48 36.75
CA ALA A 13 57.99 -17.71 35.53
C ALA A 13 56.50 -17.34 35.50
N LEU A 14 56.21 -16.05 35.72
CA LEU A 14 54.93 -15.42 35.45
C LEU A 14 54.58 -15.63 33.97
N MET A 15 53.69 -16.58 33.67
CA MET A 15 53.03 -16.62 32.38
C MET A 15 51.88 -15.62 32.41
N SER A 16 52.13 -14.44 31.83
CA SER A 16 51.08 -13.51 31.44
C SER A 16 50.17 -14.21 30.43
N VAL A 17 49.01 -14.69 30.86
CA VAL A 17 47.93 -15.06 29.93
C VAL A 17 47.31 -13.75 29.45
N ALA A 18 47.86 -13.19 28.36
CA ALA A 18 47.13 -12.23 27.57
C ALA A 18 46.02 -13.01 26.85
N LEU A 19 44.82 -13.05 27.45
CA LEU A 19 43.62 -13.38 26.71
C LEU A 19 43.44 -12.30 25.63
N LEU A 20 43.90 -12.61 24.42
CA LEU A 20 43.39 -11.95 23.22
C LEU A 20 41.90 -12.27 23.16
N PHE A 21 41.09 -11.38 23.71
CA PHE A 21 39.74 -11.21 23.19
C PHE A 21 39.92 -10.74 21.76
N ALA A 22 40.00 -11.69 20.82
CA ALA A 22 39.57 -11.43 19.47
C ALA A 22 38.09 -11.05 19.61
N GLY A 23 37.84 -9.76 19.80
CA GLY A 23 36.54 -9.18 19.52
C GLY A 23 36.30 -9.51 18.06
N GLY A 24 35.61 -10.62 17.82
CA GLY A 24 34.88 -10.85 16.60
C GLY A 24 33.83 -9.77 16.58
N GLY A 25 34.25 -8.55 16.20
CA GLY A 25 33.34 -7.50 15.83
C GLY A 25 32.43 -8.14 14.82
N VAL A 26 31.13 -8.09 15.11
CA VAL A 26 30.12 -8.32 14.09
C VAL A 26 30.50 -7.41 12.94
N ALA A 27 31.04 -7.99 11.87
CA ALA A 27 31.32 -7.26 10.66
C ALA A 27 29.96 -6.80 10.16
N SER A 28 29.61 -5.54 10.41
CA SER A 28 28.49 -4.91 9.74
C SER A 28 28.79 -5.01 8.26
N ALA A 29 28.11 -5.92 7.57
CA ALA A 29 28.07 -5.91 6.13
C ALA A 29 27.53 -4.54 5.74
N SER A 30 28.40 -3.64 5.28
CA SER A 30 27.98 -2.34 4.76
C SER A 30 27.30 -2.59 3.42
N THR A 31 26.01 -2.94 3.46
CA THR A 31 25.18 -2.90 2.27
C THR A 31 25.03 -1.42 1.90
N SER A 32 25.86 -0.94 0.97
CA SER A 32 25.64 0.38 0.39
C SER A 32 24.42 0.27 -0.53
N TRP A 33 23.31 0.84 -0.11
CA TRP A 33 22.13 0.97 -0.96
C TRP A 33 22.34 2.13 -1.93
N THR A 34 22.21 1.87 -3.22
CA THR A 34 22.14 2.94 -4.22
C THR A 34 20.69 3.34 -4.40
N ILE A 35 20.37 4.61 -4.14
CA ILE A 35 19.05 5.18 -4.44
C ILE A 35 19.09 5.70 -5.87
N ALA A 36 18.18 5.22 -6.71
CA ALA A 36 18.05 5.65 -8.09
C ALA A 36 16.57 5.84 -8.46
N PRO A 37 16.24 6.81 -9.33
CA PRO A 37 14.90 6.89 -9.90
C PRO A 37 14.58 5.63 -10.71
N VAL A 38 13.44 5.01 -10.43
CA VAL A 38 12.94 3.84 -11.19
C VAL A 38 11.89 4.24 -12.24
N VAL A 39 11.07 5.23 -11.90
CA VAL A 39 10.09 5.90 -12.78
C VAL A 39 10.05 7.38 -12.39
N GLY A 40 9.79 8.26 -13.36
CA GLY A 40 9.59 9.69 -13.14
C GLY A 40 8.36 10.19 -13.90
N GLY A 41 7.94 11.43 -13.63
CA GLY A 41 6.77 12.03 -14.29
C GLY A 41 5.41 11.56 -13.75
N LEU A 42 5.38 10.99 -12.55
CA LEU A 42 4.16 10.59 -11.87
C LEU A 42 3.43 11.81 -11.28
N ASN A 43 2.11 11.72 -11.16
CA ASN A 43 1.19 12.78 -10.71
C ASN A 43 0.61 12.41 -9.33
N SER A 44 1.24 12.90 -8.27
CA SER A 44 0.84 12.61 -6.89
C SER A 44 0.72 11.09 -6.62
N PRO A 45 1.81 10.31 -6.79
CA PRO A 45 1.79 8.88 -6.50
C PRO A 45 1.49 8.64 -5.03
N ARG A 46 0.47 7.82 -4.73
CA ARG A 46 0.02 7.49 -3.37
C ARG A 46 0.29 6.04 -2.97
N GLY A 47 0.32 5.12 -3.94
CA GLY A 47 0.52 3.69 -3.68
C GLY A 47 1.42 3.03 -4.73
N VAL A 48 2.18 2.03 -4.31
CA VAL A 48 3.00 1.19 -5.19
C VAL A 48 2.89 -0.28 -4.80
N ALA A 49 2.77 -1.16 -5.79
CA ALA A 49 2.76 -2.61 -5.60
C ALA A 49 3.54 -3.33 -6.70
N PHE A 50 3.95 -4.56 -6.42
CA PHE A 50 4.63 -5.43 -7.38
C PHE A 50 3.94 -6.79 -7.45
N ASP A 51 3.84 -7.36 -8.65
CA ASP A 51 3.43 -8.76 -8.81
C ASP A 51 4.63 -9.72 -8.64
N GLY A 52 4.37 -11.02 -8.65
CA GLY A 52 5.40 -12.06 -8.50
C GLY A 52 6.41 -12.15 -9.66
N GLN A 53 6.19 -11.44 -10.78
CA GLN A 53 7.15 -11.32 -11.88
C GLN A 53 7.88 -9.96 -11.91
N GLY A 54 7.61 -9.07 -10.96
CA GLY A 54 8.24 -7.77 -10.85
C GLY A 54 7.63 -6.67 -11.72
N SER A 55 6.41 -6.86 -12.24
CA SER A 55 5.66 -5.72 -12.78
C SER A 55 5.33 -4.76 -11.65
N MET A 56 5.56 -3.46 -11.85
CA MET A 56 5.23 -2.42 -10.88
C MET A 56 3.90 -1.77 -11.22
N TYR A 57 3.12 -1.48 -10.20
CA TYR A 57 1.86 -0.76 -10.27
C TYR A 57 1.97 0.50 -9.43
N VAL A 58 1.51 1.62 -9.97
CA VAL A 58 1.51 2.90 -9.25
C VAL A 58 0.11 3.47 -9.28
N ALA A 59 -0.47 3.70 -8.10
CA ALA A 59 -1.69 4.48 -7.96
C ALA A 59 -1.33 5.95 -7.78
N GLU A 60 -1.95 6.79 -8.60
CA GLU A 60 -1.69 8.21 -8.71
C GLU A 60 -2.99 8.97 -8.49
N ALA A 61 -3.04 9.78 -7.44
CA ALA A 61 -4.23 10.58 -7.14
C ALA A 61 -4.49 11.64 -8.21
N GLY A 62 -3.44 12.05 -8.93
CA GLY A 62 -3.54 12.98 -10.04
C GLY A 62 -3.08 14.40 -9.69
N GLN A 63 -3.55 15.36 -10.47
CA GLN A 63 -3.21 16.76 -10.33
C GLN A 63 -4.45 17.59 -10.01
N PHE A 64 -4.23 18.63 -9.21
CA PHE A 64 -5.21 19.67 -9.01
C PHE A 64 -5.21 20.61 -10.22
N PHE A 65 -6.40 20.82 -10.78
CA PHE A 65 -6.69 21.96 -11.62
C PHE A 65 -7.92 22.65 -11.04
N PRO A 66 -7.99 23.99 -11.00
CA PRO A 66 -9.24 24.66 -10.66
C PRO A 66 -10.22 24.43 -11.82
N ILE A 67 -11.02 23.37 -11.73
CA ILE A 67 -12.00 23.02 -12.77
C ILE A 67 -13.33 23.77 -12.56
N ASP A 68 -13.64 24.16 -11.31
CA ASP A 68 -14.86 24.89 -10.93
C ASP A 68 -14.59 25.98 -9.87
N VAL A 69 -15.59 26.84 -9.61
CA VAL A 69 -15.59 27.82 -8.51
C VAL A 69 -15.87 27.13 -7.18
N GLY A 70 -14.87 27.00 -6.32
CA GLY A 70 -15.03 26.51 -4.95
C GLY A 70 -13.77 25.83 -4.41
N PRO A 71 -13.71 25.60 -3.09
CA PRO A 71 -12.57 24.93 -2.48
C PRO A 71 -12.54 23.43 -2.76
N PHE A 72 -13.64 22.81 -3.20
CA PHE A 72 -13.77 21.37 -3.41
C PHE A 72 -14.41 21.04 -4.77
N GLY A 73 -13.94 19.99 -5.46
CA GLY A 73 -14.53 19.57 -6.74
C GLY A 73 -13.91 18.32 -7.36
N VAL A 74 -14.30 18.01 -8.61
CA VAL A 74 -13.89 16.80 -9.32
C VAL A 74 -12.80 17.12 -10.36
N SER A 75 -11.61 16.54 -10.23
CA SER A 75 -10.47 16.75 -11.13
C SER A 75 -10.36 15.73 -12.29
N ARG A 76 -10.71 14.45 -12.09
CA ARG A 76 -10.59 13.36 -13.11
C ARG A 76 -9.18 13.22 -13.73
N THR A 77 -8.17 13.39 -12.90
CA THR A 77 -6.75 13.30 -13.25
C THR A 77 -6.05 12.11 -12.62
N GLY A 78 -6.76 11.36 -11.76
CA GLY A 78 -6.27 10.14 -11.14
C GLY A 78 -6.03 9.04 -12.16
N LYS A 79 -5.02 8.21 -11.91
CA LYS A 79 -4.75 7.02 -12.73
C LYS A 79 -4.05 5.92 -11.96
N VAL A 80 -4.05 4.72 -12.55
CA VAL A 80 -3.16 3.62 -12.15
C VAL A 80 -2.33 3.21 -13.35
N ASP A 81 -1.02 3.19 -13.18
CA ASP A 81 -0.07 2.81 -14.21
C ASP A 81 0.53 1.44 -13.91
N LYS A 82 0.81 0.66 -14.96
CA LYS A 82 1.65 -0.55 -14.89
C LYS A 82 2.95 -0.33 -15.65
N PHE A 83 4.04 -0.75 -15.03
CA PHE A 83 5.38 -0.77 -15.62
C PHE A 83 6.00 -2.17 -15.59
N THR A 84 6.85 -2.43 -16.57
CA THR A 84 7.79 -3.56 -16.57
C THR A 84 9.22 -3.06 -16.71
N PHE A 85 10.20 -3.82 -16.22
CA PHE A 85 11.60 -3.41 -16.26
C PHE A 85 12.37 -4.24 -17.29
N GLY A 86 13.12 -3.55 -18.15
CA GLY A 86 13.95 -4.18 -19.18
C GLY A 86 14.97 -3.20 -19.72
N GLY A 87 16.18 -3.68 -20.04
CA GLY A 87 17.24 -2.84 -20.59
C GLY A 87 17.71 -1.71 -19.66
N GLY A 88 17.50 -1.83 -18.35
CA GLY A 88 17.86 -0.81 -17.36
C GLY A 88 16.85 0.32 -17.19
N ALA A 89 15.65 0.23 -17.79
CA ALA A 89 14.60 1.25 -17.69
C ALA A 89 13.22 0.63 -17.43
N ALA A 90 12.32 1.45 -16.87
CA ALA A 90 10.91 1.13 -16.78
C ALA A 90 10.21 1.40 -18.12
N ASN A 91 9.34 0.48 -18.52
CA ASN A 91 8.52 0.54 -19.72
C ASN A 91 7.05 0.55 -19.29
N SER A 92 6.33 1.62 -19.63
CA SER A 92 4.88 1.69 -19.40
C SER A 92 4.17 0.62 -20.23
N VAL A 93 3.27 -0.12 -19.61
CA VAL A 93 2.48 -1.18 -20.24
C VAL A 93 1.06 -0.67 -20.51
N TRP A 94 0.44 -0.07 -19.50
CA TRP A 94 -0.87 0.57 -19.60
C TRP A 94 -1.03 1.64 -18.52
N SER A 95 -2.00 2.50 -18.74
CA SER A 95 -2.45 3.56 -17.83
C SER A 95 -3.97 3.59 -17.82
N THR A 96 -4.58 3.45 -16.66
CA THR A 96 -6.03 3.42 -16.48
C THR A 96 -6.48 4.65 -15.71
N ALA A 97 -7.32 5.48 -16.33
CA ALA A 97 -7.86 6.69 -15.72
C ALA A 97 -8.93 6.38 -14.68
N PHE A 98 -8.99 7.22 -13.64
CA PHE A 98 -9.96 7.18 -12.57
C PHE A 98 -10.45 8.59 -12.22
N ASP A 99 -11.66 8.69 -11.67
CA ASP A 99 -12.10 9.89 -10.98
C ASP A 99 -11.10 10.28 -9.89
N SER A 100 -10.95 11.58 -9.71
CA SER A 100 -10.23 12.18 -8.60
C SER A 100 -10.96 13.44 -8.17
N LEU A 101 -10.83 13.78 -6.90
CA LEU A 101 -11.39 14.95 -6.26
C LEU A 101 -10.25 15.89 -5.87
N TYR A 102 -10.58 17.14 -5.59
CA TYR A 102 -9.66 18.07 -4.94
C TYR A 102 -10.31 18.75 -3.76
N ASP A 103 -9.51 19.01 -2.72
CA ASP A 103 -9.87 19.87 -1.59
C ASP A 103 -8.78 20.94 -1.40
N SER A 104 -9.19 22.19 -1.35
CA SER A 104 -8.35 23.37 -1.06
C SER A 104 -8.90 24.20 0.10
N ALA A 105 -9.91 23.70 0.83
CA ALA A 105 -10.52 24.39 1.96
C ALA A 105 -9.50 24.67 3.09
N HIS A 106 -8.49 23.82 3.23
CA HIS A 106 -7.50 23.86 4.32
C HIS A 106 -6.09 24.28 3.87
N GLY A 107 -5.94 24.87 2.68
CA GLY A 107 -4.67 25.40 2.20
C GLY A 107 -4.27 24.89 0.82
N ALA A 108 -3.08 24.28 0.72
CA ALA A 108 -2.62 23.72 -0.54
C ALA A 108 -3.59 22.64 -1.02
N PRO A 109 -3.95 22.61 -2.32
CA PRO A 109 -4.93 21.67 -2.83
C PRO A 109 -4.44 20.23 -2.67
N GLU A 110 -5.17 19.44 -1.89
CA GLU A 110 -5.04 17.99 -1.84
C GLU A 110 -5.85 17.37 -2.98
N VAL A 111 -5.32 16.31 -3.59
CA VAL A 111 -6.03 15.53 -4.62
C VAL A 111 -6.30 14.13 -4.07
N LEU A 112 -7.56 13.74 -4.06
CA LEU A 112 -8.03 12.43 -3.60
C LEU A 112 -8.47 11.62 -4.82
N GLY A 113 -8.33 10.30 -4.81
CA GLY A 113 -8.55 9.48 -6.00
C GLY A 113 -7.90 8.11 -5.79
N PRO A 114 -7.23 7.52 -6.79
CA PRO A 114 -6.41 6.34 -6.56
C PRO A 114 -5.44 6.55 -5.39
N ALA A 115 -5.54 5.69 -4.38
CA ALA A 115 -4.68 5.71 -3.20
C ALA A 115 -3.88 4.42 -3.10
N GLY A 116 -4.36 3.45 -2.32
CA GLY A 116 -3.73 2.13 -2.22
C GLY A 116 -3.87 1.29 -3.48
N VAL A 117 -2.81 0.55 -3.77
CA VAL A 117 -2.80 -0.49 -4.80
C VAL A 117 -2.16 -1.75 -4.24
N SER A 118 -2.74 -2.91 -4.55
CA SER A 118 -2.22 -4.21 -4.13
C SER A 118 -2.14 -5.15 -5.32
N ALA A 119 -1.07 -5.93 -5.38
CA ALA A 119 -0.85 -6.91 -6.43
C ALA A 119 -0.51 -8.28 -5.85
N SER A 120 -1.11 -9.34 -6.39
CA SER A 120 -0.79 -10.73 -6.07
C SER A 120 -0.93 -11.62 -7.30
N GLY A 121 -0.06 -12.63 -7.39
CA GLY A 121 -0.03 -13.60 -8.49
C GLY A 121 1.33 -13.68 -9.19
N ASN A 122 1.60 -14.80 -9.84
CA ASN A 122 2.87 -15.10 -10.49
C ASN A 122 2.97 -14.52 -11.92
N GLY A 123 2.67 -13.22 -12.06
CA GLY A 123 2.73 -12.50 -13.33
C GLY A 123 1.36 -12.11 -13.85
N CYS A 124 1.03 -10.86 -13.61
CA CYS A 124 -0.17 -10.20 -14.07
C CYS A 124 -0.06 -9.75 -15.53
N MET A 125 0.45 -10.63 -16.41
CA MET A 125 0.83 -10.29 -17.80
C MET A 125 -0.19 -10.73 -18.85
N LYS A 126 -1.21 -11.50 -18.46
CA LYS A 126 -2.27 -12.00 -19.33
C LYS A 126 -3.62 -11.75 -18.68
N ASP A 127 -4.63 -11.44 -19.49
CA ASP A 127 -6.02 -11.38 -19.03
C ASP A 127 -6.40 -12.76 -18.48
N SER A 128 -6.79 -12.78 -17.21
CA SER A 128 -7.23 -14.00 -16.51
C SER A 128 -8.73 -13.98 -16.21
N GLN A 129 -9.45 -13.00 -16.74
CA GLN A 129 -10.90 -12.75 -16.56
C GLN A 129 -11.39 -12.90 -15.13
N GLY A 130 -10.55 -12.56 -14.15
CA GLY A 130 -10.94 -12.61 -12.74
C GLY A 130 -10.98 -13.99 -12.11
N GLN A 131 -10.21 -14.96 -12.64
CA GLN A 131 -9.91 -16.16 -11.87
C GLN A 131 -9.27 -15.76 -10.54
N ARG A 132 -9.90 -16.14 -9.41
CA ARG A 132 -9.41 -15.83 -8.05
C ARG A 132 -7.97 -16.30 -7.84
N ASN A 133 -7.57 -17.41 -8.45
CA ASN A 133 -6.21 -17.94 -8.34
C ASN A 133 -5.24 -17.33 -9.37
N GLY A 134 -5.75 -16.45 -10.23
CA GLY A 134 -5.00 -15.65 -11.19
C GLY A 134 -4.55 -14.32 -10.59
N CYS A 135 -4.02 -13.47 -11.46
CA CYS A 135 -3.57 -12.13 -11.08
C CYS A 135 -4.66 -11.30 -10.39
N GLN A 136 -4.31 -10.75 -9.22
CA GLN A 136 -5.09 -9.75 -8.52
C GLN A 136 -4.32 -8.43 -8.57
N VAL A 137 -4.87 -7.42 -9.24
CA VAL A 137 -4.43 -6.02 -9.12
C VAL A 137 -5.64 -5.25 -8.62
N LEU A 138 -5.59 -4.80 -7.37
CA LEU A 138 -6.66 -4.06 -6.73
C LEU A 138 -6.22 -2.64 -6.48
N VAL A 139 -7.12 -1.68 -6.69
CA VAL A 139 -6.92 -0.28 -6.34
C VAL A 139 -8.13 0.22 -5.58
N ILE A 140 -7.89 0.99 -4.52
CA ILE A 140 -8.93 1.73 -3.82
C ILE A 140 -8.93 3.17 -4.32
N ILE A 141 -10.12 3.69 -4.62
CA ILE A 141 -10.32 5.09 -4.94
C ILE A 141 -10.87 5.74 -3.68
N SER A 142 -10.10 6.66 -3.10
CA SER A 142 -10.39 7.34 -1.84
C SER A 142 -11.68 8.13 -1.83
N GLU A 143 -12.04 8.52 -0.59
CA GLU A 143 -13.31 9.08 -0.11
C GLU A 143 -14.54 8.22 -0.32
N SER A 144 -15.55 8.36 0.53
CA SER A 144 -16.88 7.80 0.26
C SER A 144 -17.67 8.71 -0.68
N ARG A 145 -18.43 8.14 -1.62
CA ARG A 145 -19.30 8.93 -2.50
C ARG A 145 -20.39 9.60 -1.66
N ASP A 146 -20.98 8.86 -0.73
CA ASP A 146 -22.06 9.35 0.09
C ASP A 146 -21.57 10.44 1.07
N GLY A 147 -20.37 10.32 1.64
CA GLY A 147 -19.77 11.37 2.47
C GLY A 147 -19.42 12.63 1.69
N VAL A 148 -18.87 12.49 0.48
CA VAL A 148 -18.62 13.64 -0.40
C VAL A 148 -19.93 14.33 -0.80
N ASN A 149 -20.97 13.57 -1.16
CA ASN A 149 -22.27 14.15 -1.52
C ASN A 149 -22.99 14.80 -0.33
N ALA A 150 -22.75 14.32 0.90
CA ALA A 150 -23.31 14.91 2.11
C ALA A 150 -22.73 16.31 2.41
N THR A 151 -21.46 16.54 2.08
CA THR A 151 -20.78 17.83 2.35
C THR A 151 -20.76 18.76 1.13
N THR A 152 -20.69 18.21 -0.08
CA THR A 152 -20.61 18.96 -1.35
C THR A 152 -21.58 18.40 -2.39
N PRO A 153 -22.89 18.65 -2.25
CA PRO A 153 -23.89 18.12 -3.17
C PRO A 153 -23.77 18.71 -4.59
N GLY A 154 -24.10 17.91 -5.59
CA GLY A 154 -24.18 18.35 -7.00
C GLY A 154 -22.94 18.03 -7.84
N LEU A 155 -21.90 17.46 -7.25
CA LEU A 155 -20.77 16.90 -7.99
C LEU A 155 -21.18 15.63 -8.75
N THR A 156 -20.52 15.37 -9.87
CA THR A 156 -20.75 14.17 -10.68
C THR A 156 -19.49 13.32 -10.75
N PHE A 157 -19.51 12.15 -10.14
CA PHE A 157 -18.43 11.16 -10.17
C PHE A 157 -19.04 9.79 -9.88
N SER A 158 -18.34 8.72 -10.24
CA SER A 158 -18.86 7.35 -10.10
C SER A 158 -17.87 6.37 -9.49
N GLN A 159 -16.59 6.72 -9.42
CA GLN A 159 -15.54 5.78 -9.00
C GLN A 159 -15.03 6.02 -7.57
N ILE A 160 -15.32 7.18 -6.99
CA ILE A 160 -14.92 7.56 -5.63
C ILE A 160 -15.55 6.61 -4.60
N GLY A 161 -14.74 6.05 -3.70
CA GLY A 161 -15.15 5.12 -2.64
C GLY A 161 -15.24 3.67 -3.06
N HIS A 162 -14.93 3.39 -4.32
CA HIS A 162 -15.01 2.05 -4.86
C HIS A 162 -13.65 1.35 -4.87
N LEU A 163 -13.70 0.05 -4.59
CA LEU A 163 -12.62 -0.89 -4.83
C LEU A 163 -12.75 -1.42 -6.25
N TYR A 164 -11.70 -1.25 -7.05
CA TYR A 164 -11.62 -1.81 -8.40
C TYR A 164 -10.60 -2.93 -8.49
N ARG A 165 -10.91 -3.93 -9.31
CA ARG A 165 -9.93 -4.87 -9.83
C ARG A 165 -9.53 -4.43 -11.24
N LEU A 166 -8.23 -4.31 -11.48
CA LEU A 166 -7.68 -4.04 -12.80
C LEU A 166 -7.31 -5.35 -13.50
N ASP A 167 -7.61 -5.45 -14.78
CA ASP A 167 -7.03 -6.52 -15.59
C ASP A 167 -5.51 -6.36 -15.70
N GLY A 168 -4.77 -7.46 -15.51
CA GLY A 168 -3.31 -7.42 -15.52
C GLY A 168 -2.71 -7.02 -16.88
N ALA A 169 -3.36 -7.42 -17.98
CA ALA A 169 -2.86 -7.18 -19.33
C ALA A 169 -3.31 -5.85 -19.91
N SER A 170 -4.56 -5.45 -19.68
CA SER A 170 -5.14 -4.23 -20.28
C SER A 170 -5.33 -3.07 -19.32
N GLY A 171 -5.26 -3.30 -18.00
CA GLY A 171 -5.63 -2.30 -16.99
C GLY A 171 -7.15 -2.06 -16.92
N THR A 172 -7.98 -2.81 -17.64
CA THR A 172 -9.43 -2.57 -17.66
C THR A 172 -10.03 -2.75 -16.26
N PRO A 173 -10.72 -1.71 -15.72
CA PRO A 173 -11.25 -1.76 -14.37
C PRO A 173 -12.56 -2.58 -14.31
N THR A 174 -12.72 -3.34 -13.23
CA THR A 174 -13.97 -3.99 -12.82
C THR A 174 -14.30 -3.55 -11.41
N ASP A 175 -15.44 -2.89 -11.21
CA ASP A 175 -15.93 -2.51 -9.89
C ASP A 175 -16.20 -3.77 -9.04
N LYS A 176 -15.80 -3.74 -7.77
CA LYS A 176 -15.92 -4.87 -6.83
C LYS A 176 -16.71 -4.54 -5.58
N SER A 177 -16.71 -3.30 -5.13
CA SER A 177 -17.32 -2.90 -3.87
C SER A 177 -17.38 -1.39 -3.78
N ASP A 178 -18.52 -0.86 -3.33
CA ASP A 178 -18.70 0.50 -2.81
C ASP A 178 -18.24 0.58 -1.34
N VAL A 179 -17.02 0.08 -1.07
CA VAL A 179 -16.53 -0.13 0.31
C VAL A 179 -16.55 1.15 1.14
N GLY A 180 -16.25 2.30 0.54
CA GLY A 180 -16.31 3.60 1.19
C GLY A 180 -17.72 3.97 1.65
N ASP A 181 -18.74 3.77 0.82
CA ASP A 181 -20.13 4.05 1.23
C ASP A 181 -20.58 3.09 2.34
N GLN A 182 -20.14 1.82 2.30
CA GLN A 182 -20.42 0.86 3.37
C GLN A 182 -19.73 1.25 4.69
N GLN A 183 -18.50 1.79 4.63
CA GLN A 183 -17.75 2.28 5.79
C GLN A 183 -18.34 3.58 6.34
N TYR A 184 -18.80 4.48 5.47
CA TYR A 184 -19.52 5.69 5.84
C TYR A 184 -20.84 5.37 6.55
N ALA A 185 -21.61 4.41 6.03
CA ALA A 185 -22.83 3.95 6.67
C ALA A 185 -22.55 3.29 8.05
N TRP A 186 -21.44 2.57 8.17
CA TRP A 186 -21.01 2.00 9.44
C TRP A 186 -20.65 3.10 10.45
N SER A 187 -19.84 4.10 10.07
CA SER A 187 -19.44 5.18 10.97
C SER A 187 -20.64 6.03 11.42
N ALA A 188 -21.64 6.23 10.55
CA ALA A 188 -22.91 6.86 10.91
C ALA A 188 -23.66 6.12 12.03
N GLN A 189 -23.68 4.79 11.99
CA GLN A 189 -24.32 3.96 13.02
C GLN A 189 -23.53 3.92 14.33
N HIS A 190 -22.26 4.35 14.30
CA HIS A 190 -21.33 4.32 15.43
C HIS A 190 -20.84 5.73 15.80
N ALA A 191 -21.65 6.76 15.57
CA ALA A 191 -21.28 8.16 15.80
C ALA A 191 -20.82 8.49 17.23
N SER A 192 -21.07 7.63 18.21
CA SER A 192 -20.54 7.79 19.57
C SER A 192 -19.05 7.47 19.71
N LEU A 193 -18.42 6.83 18.71
CA LEU A 193 -17.01 6.43 18.76
C LEU A 193 -16.05 7.58 18.43
N TRP A 194 -16.46 8.54 17.59
CA TRP A 194 -15.64 9.68 17.20
C TRP A 194 -16.51 10.87 16.80
N GLN A 195 -16.06 12.09 17.15
CA GLN A 195 -16.84 13.31 16.98
C GLN A 195 -17.08 13.72 15.51
N GLU A 196 -16.21 13.29 14.59
CA GLU A 196 -16.29 13.65 13.16
C GLU A 196 -17.14 12.65 12.36
N PHE A 197 -17.65 11.60 13.00
CA PHE A 197 -18.52 10.64 12.32
C PHE A 197 -19.88 11.26 11.94
N PRO A 198 -20.45 10.89 10.78
CA PRO A 198 -19.94 9.89 9.84
C PRO A 198 -18.80 10.39 8.97
N ASP A 199 -17.79 9.54 8.83
CA ASP A 199 -16.64 9.77 7.95
C ASP A 199 -16.18 8.45 7.32
N SER A 200 -15.59 8.53 6.13
CA SER A 200 -14.99 7.40 5.43
C SER A 200 -14.12 7.89 4.29
N ASN A 201 -12.84 7.55 4.39
CA ASN A 201 -11.82 7.74 3.39
C ASN A 201 -10.96 6.47 3.30
N PRO A 202 -11.41 5.47 2.52
CA PRO A 202 -10.64 4.25 2.27
C PRO A 202 -9.28 4.60 1.65
N TYR A 203 -8.19 4.21 2.31
CA TYR A 203 -6.84 4.67 1.95
C TYR A 203 -5.98 3.58 1.33
N ASP A 204 -6.01 2.37 1.89
CA ASP A 204 -5.17 1.28 1.38
C ASP A 204 -5.94 -0.04 1.24
N VAL A 205 -5.44 -0.88 0.34
CA VAL A 205 -5.99 -2.20 0.04
C VAL A 205 -4.89 -3.24 0.10
N LEU A 206 -5.18 -4.40 0.66
CA LEU A 206 -4.29 -5.56 0.69
C LEU A 206 -5.00 -6.79 0.14
N VAL A 207 -4.47 -7.37 -0.93
CA VAL A 207 -4.87 -8.71 -1.38
C VAL A 207 -3.88 -9.75 -0.87
N THR A 208 -4.40 -10.78 -0.20
CA THR A 208 -3.61 -11.89 0.33
C THR A 208 -4.04 -13.20 -0.31
N LYS A 209 -3.11 -14.16 -0.35
CA LYS A 209 -3.36 -15.53 -0.79
C LYS A 209 -2.89 -16.49 0.28
N ASP A 210 -3.81 -17.29 0.81
CA ASP A 210 -3.48 -18.34 1.76
C ASP A 210 -2.66 -19.44 1.05
N PRO A 211 -1.45 -19.77 1.51
CA PRO A 211 -0.58 -20.73 0.84
C PRO A 211 -1.03 -22.19 0.99
N THR A 212 -1.95 -22.47 1.90
CA THR A 212 -2.48 -23.81 2.18
C THR A 212 -3.79 -24.04 1.47
N THR A 213 -4.69 -23.05 1.50
CA THR A 213 -6.05 -23.17 0.97
C THR A 213 -6.23 -22.54 -0.40
N ASP A 214 -5.23 -21.82 -0.90
CA ASP A 214 -5.30 -20.99 -2.12
C ASP A 214 -6.32 -19.86 -2.04
N THR A 215 -6.90 -19.61 -0.86
CA THR A 215 -7.97 -18.63 -0.66
C THR A 215 -7.45 -17.21 -0.79
N ILE A 216 -8.12 -16.41 -1.61
CA ILE A 216 -7.87 -14.96 -1.71
C ILE A 216 -8.75 -14.20 -0.75
N ARG A 217 -8.13 -13.29 0.01
CA ARG A 217 -8.83 -12.34 0.89
C ARG A 217 -8.39 -10.93 0.56
N THR A 218 -9.33 -10.00 0.61
CA THR A 218 -9.11 -8.59 0.36
C THR A 218 -9.40 -7.82 1.62
N PHE A 219 -8.46 -7.01 2.06
CA PHE A 219 -8.62 -6.12 3.20
C PHE A 219 -8.53 -4.68 2.74
N VAL A 220 -9.34 -3.82 3.35
CA VAL A 220 -9.29 -2.37 3.14
C VAL A 220 -9.12 -1.72 4.50
N ILE A 221 -8.28 -0.69 4.54
CA ILE A 221 -8.20 0.21 5.70
C ILE A 221 -8.77 1.56 5.32
N ASP A 222 -9.47 2.18 6.26
CA ASP A 222 -10.13 3.47 6.07
C ASP A 222 -9.67 4.44 7.13
N ALA A 223 -9.14 5.58 6.69
CA ALA A 223 -8.59 6.63 7.53
C ALA A 223 -9.67 7.53 8.14
N GLY A 224 -10.82 7.69 7.48
CA GLY A 224 -11.94 8.47 8.00
C GLY A 224 -12.74 7.65 9.02
N ALA A 225 -13.14 6.43 8.65
CA ALA A 225 -13.89 5.53 9.54
C ALA A 225 -13.00 4.88 10.62
N ASN A 226 -11.67 4.99 10.50
CA ASN A 226 -10.68 4.30 11.33
C ASN A 226 -10.93 2.80 11.46
N THR A 227 -11.17 2.13 10.35
CA THR A 227 -11.49 0.70 10.34
C THR A 227 -10.48 -0.12 9.55
N VAL A 228 -10.35 -1.38 9.94
CA VAL A 228 -9.84 -2.44 9.08
C VAL A 228 -11.02 -3.34 8.74
N SER A 229 -11.20 -3.63 7.46
CA SER A 229 -12.30 -4.45 6.98
C SER A 229 -11.82 -5.52 6.01
N GLU A 230 -12.59 -6.61 5.92
CA GLU A 230 -12.48 -7.59 4.84
C GLU A 230 -13.59 -7.33 3.83
N VAL A 231 -13.22 -7.18 2.56
CA VAL A 231 -14.17 -7.11 1.45
C VAL A 231 -14.44 -8.53 0.96
N LEU A 232 -15.66 -8.98 1.17
CA LEU A 232 -16.10 -10.34 0.85
C LEU A 232 -16.26 -10.57 -0.66
N PRO A 233 -16.28 -11.84 -1.11
CA PRO A 233 -16.49 -12.24 -2.50
C PRO A 233 -17.62 -11.54 -3.28
N ASN A 234 -18.69 -11.15 -2.58
CA ASN A 234 -19.89 -10.52 -3.12
C ASN A 234 -19.84 -8.98 -3.08
N GLY A 235 -18.71 -8.39 -2.67
CA GLY A 235 -18.55 -6.95 -2.51
C GLY A 235 -19.04 -6.41 -1.17
N THR A 236 -19.48 -7.26 -0.24
CA THR A 236 -19.88 -6.80 1.10
C THR A 236 -18.66 -6.51 1.96
N ASN A 237 -18.67 -5.37 2.63
CA ASN A 237 -17.68 -4.96 3.61
C ASN A 237 -17.97 -5.55 4.99
N HIS A 238 -16.98 -6.19 5.59
CA HIS A 238 -17.07 -6.72 6.96
C HIS A 238 -15.99 -6.07 7.83
N ILE A 239 -16.40 -5.16 8.72
CA ILE A 239 -15.48 -4.51 9.67
C ILE A 239 -14.93 -5.55 10.64
N ILE A 240 -13.61 -5.73 10.64
CA ILE A 240 -12.92 -6.69 11.52
C ILE A 240 -12.21 -6.00 12.69
N ALA A 241 -11.91 -4.70 12.56
CA ALA A 241 -11.37 -3.90 13.64
C ALA A 241 -11.73 -2.41 13.47
N PHE A 242 -11.86 -1.72 14.60
CA PHE A 242 -11.87 -0.27 14.71
C PHE A 242 -10.60 0.16 15.47
N ILE A 243 -9.92 1.18 14.96
CA ILE A 243 -8.69 1.73 15.53
C ILE A 243 -9.03 3.11 16.09
N PRO A 244 -9.20 3.28 17.41
CA PRO A 244 -9.56 4.59 17.95
C PRO A 244 -8.50 5.64 17.63
N ASN A 245 -8.93 6.85 17.30
CA ASN A 245 -8.05 8.02 17.31
C ASN A 245 -7.51 8.24 18.73
N ASP A 246 -6.30 8.81 18.83
CA ASP A 246 -5.74 9.19 20.12
C ASP A 246 -6.69 10.17 20.86
N PRO A 247 -6.90 10.01 22.17
CA PRO A 247 -7.85 10.79 22.97
C PRO A 247 -7.46 12.26 23.15
#